data_AF-A0A0F9EJR4-F1
#
_entry.id   AF-A0A0F9EJR4-F1
#
_cell.length_a   1.000
_cell.length_b   1.000
_cell.length_c   1.000
_cell.angle_alpha   90.00
_cell.angle_beta   90.00
_cell.angle_gamma   90.00
#
_symmetry.space_group_name_H-M   'P 1'
#
loop_
_entity.id
_entity.type
_entity.pdbx_description
1 polymer ?
#
loop_
_entity_poly.entity_id
_entity_poly.type
_entity_poly.pdbx_seq_one_letter_code
_entity_poly.pdbx_strand_id
1 'polypeptide(L)'
;MNWYELDDGKTIGQTGSESGIIIADEEYESMTKITIEKDGTIVPFSITCGIYGWMMHTRFFGSEEEARIQMKLMKSKLASIVDMIPLKDKATEDSFKNFFIFFLRYFKMIKQFLFISFP
;
A
#
# COMPACT_ATOMS: atom_id res chain seq x y z
N MET A 1 0.62 -12.83 11.45
CA MET A 1 0.37 -11.87 10.35
C MET A 1 0.64 -10.48 10.89
N ASN A 2 1.91 -10.09 10.91
CA ASN A 2 2.36 -8.86 11.56
C ASN A 2 2.96 -7.92 10.52
N TRP A 3 2.59 -6.65 10.64
CA TRP A 3 3.31 -5.56 10.00
C TRP A 3 4.51 -5.20 10.86
N TYR A 4 5.63 -4.92 10.24
CA TYR A 4 6.85 -4.47 10.91
C TYR A 4 7.39 -3.22 10.21
N GLU A 5 8.17 -2.43 10.94
CA GLU A 5 8.83 -1.25 10.37
C GLU A 5 9.81 -1.68 9.29
N LEU A 6 9.77 -1.03 8.13
CA LEU A 6 10.66 -1.33 7.03
C LEU A 6 12.10 -0.93 7.41
N ASP A 7 13.06 -1.82 7.11
CA ASP A 7 14.50 -1.62 7.39
C ASP A 7 14.78 -1.18 8.85
N ASP A 8 14.09 -1.80 9.81
CA ASP A 8 14.19 -1.48 11.24
C ASP A 8 13.91 0.02 11.55
N GLY A 9 13.02 0.64 10.77
CA GLY A 9 12.65 2.04 10.93
C GLY A 9 13.67 3.04 10.37
N LYS A 10 14.76 2.58 9.72
CA LYS A 10 15.78 3.46 9.15
C LYS A 10 15.26 4.38 8.06
N THR A 11 14.14 4.02 7.42
CA THR A 11 13.51 4.84 6.37
C THR A 11 12.77 6.06 6.93
N ILE A 12 12.41 6.06 8.21
CA ILE A 12 11.70 7.18 8.83
C ILE A 12 12.58 8.45 8.81
N GLY A 13 11.99 9.56 8.38
CA GLY A 13 12.69 10.84 8.22
C GLY A 13 13.42 11.00 6.88
N GLN A 14 13.51 9.96 6.06
CA GLN A 14 14.05 10.06 4.70
C GLN A 14 13.01 10.63 3.72
N THR A 15 13.49 11.05 2.55
CA THR A 15 12.62 11.45 1.45
C THR A 15 11.99 10.23 0.80
N GLY A 16 10.66 10.23 0.67
CA GLY A 16 9.91 9.16 0.03
C GLY A 16 9.66 9.38 -1.46
N SER A 17 8.83 8.51 -2.02
CA SER A 17 8.48 8.46 -3.44
C SER A 17 7.71 9.67 -3.95
N GLU A 18 6.93 10.33 -3.09
CA GLU A 18 6.13 11.52 -3.41
C GLU A 18 6.87 12.81 -3.01
N SER A 19 8.19 12.72 -2.84
CA SER A 19 9.09 13.79 -2.40
C SER A 19 8.76 14.36 -1.01
N GLY A 20 7.96 13.65 -0.22
CA GLY A 20 7.67 14.02 1.17
C GLY A 20 8.67 13.38 2.15
N ILE A 21 8.52 13.69 3.43
CA ILE A 21 9.27 13.05 4.53
C ILE A 21 8.48 11.84 5.02
N ILE A 22 9.12 10.68 5.07
CA ILE A 22 8.51 9.45 5.56
C ILE A 22 8.24 9.56 7.08
N ILE A 23 6.98 9.36 7.49
CA ILE A 23 6.55 9.35 8.90
C ILE A 23 6.00 8.02 9.37
N ALA A 24 5.76 7.09 8.45
CA ALA A 24 5.48 5.69 8.73
C ALA A 24 5.89 4.87 7.51
N ASP A 25 6.55 3.75 7.71
CA ASP A 25 6.92 2.83 6.63
C ASP A 25 6.93 1.41 7.17
N GLU A 26 6.01 0.59 6.67
CA GLU A 26 5.78 -0.74 7.21
C GLU A 26 5.70 -1.76 6.08
N GLU A 27 6.15 -2.97 6.38
CA GLU A 27 6.14 -4.11 5.48
C GLU A 27 5.37 -5.28 6.10
N TYR A 28 4.77 -6.09 5.23
CA TYR A 28 4.07 -7.31 5.58
C TYR A 28 4.60 -8.48 4.76
N GLU A 29 5.14 -9.45 5.48
CA GLU A 29 5.65 -10.74 4.98
C GLU A 29 6.60 -10.63 3.77
N SER A 30 7.39 -9.54 3.69
CA SER A 30 8.27 -9.24 2.55
C SER A 30 7.56 -9.23 1.18
N MET A 31 6.24 -9.06 1.18
CA MET A 31 5.39 -9.13 -0.02
C MET A 31 4.76 -7.78 -0.35
N THR A 32 4.49 -6.97 0.66
CA THR A 32 3.84 -5.66 0.49
C THR A 32 4.39 -4.63 1.47
N LYS A 33 4.47 -3.39 1.01
CA LYS A 33 4.83 -2.23 1.81
C LYS A 33 3.76 -1.16 1.79
N ILE A 34 3.71 -0.36 2.85
CA ILE A 34 2.87 0.83 2.94
C ILE A 34 3.63 1.93 3.67
N THR A 35 3.66 3.11 3.05
CA THR A 35 4.43 4.26 3.50
C THR A 35 3.49 5.46 3.63
N ILE A 36 3.58 6.22 4.72
CA ILE A 36 3.01 7.57 4.82
C ILE A 36 4.15 8.57 4.65
N GLU A 37 3.97 9.50 3.73
CA GLU A 37 4.83 10.67 3.57
C GLU A 37 4.06 11.92 3.97
N LYS A 38 4.75 12.88 4.60
CA LYS A 38 4.24 14.23 4.87
C LYS A 38 4.98 15.27 4.05
N ASP A 39 4.41 16.46 3.92
CA ASP A 39 5.02 17.60 3.26
C ASP A 39 5.42 17.30 1.80
N GLY A 40 4.59 16.50 1.12
CA GLY A 40 4.76 16.16 -0.29
C GLY A 40 4.50 17.35 -1.22
N THR A 41 4.87 17.22 -2.49
CA THR A 41 4.79 18.32 -3.47
C THR A 41 3.37 18.72 -3.85
N ILE A 42 2.42 17.77 -3.83
CA ILE A 42 1.05 17.98 -4.30
C ILE A 42 0.09 18.26 -3.13
N VAL A 43 0.20 17.49 -2.05
CA VAL A 43 -0.67 17.57 -0.87
C VAL A 43 0.14 17.33 0.41
N PRO A 44 -0.40 17.73 1.59
CA PRO A 44 0.32 17.60 2.86
C PRO A 44 0.66 16.17 3.24
N PHE A 45 -0.16 15.18 2.88
CA PHE A 45 0.09 13.78 3.20
C PHE A 45 -0.23 12.86 2.02
N SER A 46 0.61 11.85 1.83
CA SER A 46 0.37 10.75 0.90
C SER A 46 0.55 9.41 1.58
N ILE A 47 -0.21 8.41 1.10
CA ILE A 47 -0.01 7.01 1.45
C ILE A 47 0.33 6.28 0.17
N THR A 48 1.53 5.73 0.09
CA THR A 48 1.98 4.89 -1.02
C THR A 48 2.00 3.44 -0.53
N CYS A 49 1.26 2.55 -1.19
CA CYS A 49 1.35 1.11 -0.94
C CYS A 49 1.77 0.35 -2.19
N GLY A 50 2.45 -0.77 -1.99
CA GLY A 50 3.05 -1.56 -3.05
C GLY A 50 3.01 -3.04 -2.73
N ILE A 51 2.57 -3.89 -3.66
CA ILE A 51 2.83 -5.34 -3.59
C ILE A 51 3.98 -5.60 -4.56
N TYR A 52 5.10 -6.11 -4.05
CA TYR A 52 6.34 -6.21 -4.80
C TYR A 52 6.17 -7.05 -6.07
N GLY A 53 6.52 -6.47 -7.22
CA GLY A 53 6.39 -7.11 -8.53
C GLY A 53 4.98 -7.07 -9.14
N TRP A 54 3.98 -6.53 -8.44
CA TRP A 54 2.59 -6.49 -8.91
C TRP A 54 2.04 -5.09 -9.10
N MET A 55 2.15 -4.23 -8.08
CA MET A 55 1.48 -2.92 -8.09
C MET A 55 2.15 -1.89 -7.19
N MET A 56 1.90 -0.63 -7.50
CA MET A 56 2.13 0.51 -6.63
C MET A 56 0.93 1.46 -6.73
N HIS A 57 0.46 2.00 -5.61
CA HIS A 57 -0.70 2.88 -5.53
C HIS A 57 -0.49 3.96 -4.48
N THR A 58 -0.69 5.21 -4.89
CA THR A 58 -0.62 6.38 -4.02
C THR A 58 -2.00 6.99 -3.81
N ARG A 59 -2.32 7.34 -2.57
CA ARG A 59 -3.49 8.16 -2.19
C ARG A 59 -3.03 9.43 -1.48
N PHE A 60 -3.84 10.47 -1.58
CA PHE A 60 -3.54 11.81 -1.11
C PHE A 60 -4.55 12.26 -0.04
N PHE A 61 -4.07 12.93 1.00
CA PHE A 61 -4.86 13.35 2.17
C PHE A 61 -4.50 14.77 2.61
N GLY A 62 -5.48 15.46 3.19
CA GLY A 62 -5.30 16.82 3.72
C GLY A 62 -4.74 16.86 5.14
N SER A 63 -4.86 15.76 5.90
CA SER A 63 -4.45 15.68 7.30
C SER A 63 -3.77 14.36 7.65
N GLU A 64 -2.87 14.41 8.66
CA GLU A 64 -2.20 13.21 9.18
C GLU A 64 -3.19 12.21 9.77
N GLU A 65 -4.20 12.71 10.48
CA GLU A 65 -5.17 11.88 11.16
C GLU A 65 -6.00 11.05 10.17
N GLU A 66 -6.49 11.68 9.10
CA GLU A 66 -7.14 10.97 8.00
C GLU A 66 -6.20 9.94 7.36
N ALA A 67 -4.95 10.31 7.10
CA ALA A 67 -3.96 9.40 6.52
C ALA A 67 -3.73 8.17 7.42
N ARG A 68 -3.57 8.35 8.73
CA ARG A 68 -3.37 7.23 9.68
C ARG A 68 -4.58 6.31 9.79
N ILE A 69 -5.79 6.87 9.82
CA ILE A 69 -7.02 6.08 9.80
C ILE A 69 -7.10 5.25 8.52
N GLN A 70 -6.81 5.86 7.37
CA GLN A 70 -6.86 5.20 6.08
C GLN A 70 -5.76 4.14 5.93
N MET A 71 -4.55 4.39 6.43
CA MET A 71 -3.47 3.41 6.47
C MET A 71 -3.91 2.14 7.19
N LYS A 72 -4.54 2.24 8.38
CA LYS A 72 -5.04 1.08 9.12
C LYS A 72 -6.03 0.25 8.31
N LEU A 73 -6.95 0.90 7.60
CA LEU A 73 -7.93 0.23 6.72
C LEU A 73 -7.25 -0.43 5.51
N MET A 74 -6.27 0.25 4.92
CA MET A 74 -5.52 -0.24 3.76
C MET A 74 -4.65 -1.45 4.14
N LYS A 75 -3.98 -1.43 5.30
CA LYS A 75 -3.19 -2.55 5.83
C LYS A 75 -3.99 -3.85 5.90
N SER A 76 -5.20 -3.81 6.45
CA SER A 76 -6.05 -5.00 6.57
C SER A 76 -6.44 -5.57 5.20
N LYS A 77 -6.75 -4.70 4.22
CA LYS A 77 -7.09 -5.15 2.86
C LYS A 77 -5.88 -5.66 2.10
N LEU A 78 -4.71 -5.03 2.24
CA LEU A 78 -3.46 -5.48 1.64
C LEU A 78 -3.05 -6.85 2.16
N ALA A 79 -3.09 -7.06 3.49
CA ALA A 79 -2.84 -8.37 4.09
C ALA A 79 -3.79 -9.44 3.51
N SER A 80 -5.09 -9.13 3.45
CA SER A 80 -6.08 -10.03 2.85
C SER A 80 -5.80 -10.36 1.38
N ILE A 81 -5.25 -9.43 0.61
CA ILE A 81 -4.85 -9.69 -0.78
C ILE A 81 -3.63 -10.60 -0.81
N VAL A 82 -2.59 -10.30 -0.02
CA VAL A 82 -1.34 -11.07 0.05
C VAL A 82 -1.60 -12.51 0.49
N ASP A 83 -2.38 -12.73 1.54
CA ASP A 83 -2.70 -14.06 2.07
C ASP A 83 -3.44 -14.95 1.05
N MET A 84 -4.05 -14.34 0.03
CA MET A 84 -4.78 -15.03 -1.03
C MET A 84 -3.96 -15.22 -2.31
N ILE A 85 -2.78 -14.59 -2.43
CA ILE A 85 -1.88 -14.83 -3.56
C ILE A 85 -1.20 -16.17 -3.30
N PRO A 86 -1.45 -17.22 -4.10
CA PRO A 86 -0.77 -18.49 -3.91
C PRO A 86 0.73 -18.29 -4.15
N LEU A 87 1.52 -18.34 -3.08
CA LEU A 87 2.97 -18.39 -3.15
C LEU A 87 3.37 -19.72 -3.78
N LYS A 88 3.60 -19.74 -5.09
CA LYS A 88 4.37 -20.81 -5.71
C LYS A 88 5.17 -20.33 -6.90
N ASP A 89 6.47 -20.50 -6.77
CA ASP A 89 7.48 -20.32 -7.79
C ASP A 89 7.16 -21.12 -9.05
N LYS A 90 6.67 -20.41 -10.06
CA LYS A 90 7.01 -20.49 -11.48
C LYS A 90 5.91 -19.78 -12.28
N ALA A 91 6.31 -18.99 -13.27
CA ALA A 91 5.40 -18.45 -14.26
C ALA A 91 4.79 -19.61 -15.07
N THR A 92 3.66 -20.14 -14.59
CA THR A 92 2.80 -21.08 -15.31
C THR A 92 1.57 -20.33 -15.84
N GLU A 93 0.69 -21.01 -16.56
CA GLU A 93 -0.64 -20.50 -16.95
C GLU A 93 -1.46 -19.98 -15.74
N ASP A 94 -1.11 -20.40 -14.52
CA ASP A 94 -1.68 -19.89 -13.27
C ASP A 94 -1.26 -18.46 -12.94
N SER A 95 -0.13 -17.97 -13.46
CA SER A 95 0.32 -16.59 -13.23
C SER A 95 -0.64 -15.55 -13.83
N PHE A 96 -1.18 -15.81 -15.03
CA PHE A 96 -2.21 -14.96 -15.65
C PHE A 96 -3.53 -15.00 -14.88
N LYS A 97 -3.94 -16.18 -14.38
CA LYS A 97 -5.16 -16.31 -13.56
C LYS A 97 -4.98 -15.58 -12.22
N ASN A 98 -3.83 -15.71 -11.59
CA ASN A 98 -3.49 -15.00 -10.34
C ASN A 98 -3.44 -13.48 -10.57
N PHE A 99 -2.88 -13.03 -11.69
CA PHE A 99 -2.93 -11.63 -12.09
C PHE A 99 -4.34 -11.12 -12.32
N PHE A 100 -5.18 -11.90 -13.01
CA PHE A 100 -6.56 -11.51 -13.25
C PHE A 100 -7.39 -11.44 -11.95
N ILE A 101 -7.21 -12.41 -11.05
CA ILE A 101 -7.83 -12.42 -9.71
C ILE A 101 -7.33 -11.23 -8.87
N PHE A 102 -6.02 -11.00 -8.85
CA PHE A 102 -5.40 -9.85 -8.20
C PHE A 102 -5.99 -8.54 -8.75
N PHE A 103 -6.02 -8.37 -10.07
CA PHE A 103 -6.53 -7.17 -10.74
C PHE A 103 -8.00 -6.92 -10.42
N LEU A 104 -8.88 -7.93 -10.51
CA LEU A 104 -10.30 -7.78 -10.19
C LEU A 104 -10.52 -7.36 -8.73
N ARG A 105 -9.73 -7.92 -7.80
CA ARG A 105 -9.84 -7.63 -6.37
C ARG A 105 -9.25 -6.27 -6.01
N TYR A 106 -8.10 -5.94 -6.58
CA TYR A 106 -7.50 -4.62 -6.49
C TYR A 106 -8.48 -3.56 -7.00
N PHE A 107 -9.08 -3.77 -8.18
CA PHE A 107 -10.09 -2.86 -8.70
C PHE A 107 -11.30 -2.70 -7.77
N LYS A 108 -11.77 -3.79 -7.14
CA LYS A 108 -12.81 -3.74 -6.11
C LYS A 108 -12.35 -2.97 -4.87
N MET A 109 -11.09 -3.16 -4.44
CA MET A 109 -10.49 -2.43 -3.32
C MET A 109 -10.43 -0.93 -3.62
N ILE A 110 -9.87 -0.52 -4.76
CA ILE A 110 -9.77 0.90 -5.14
C ILE A 110 -11.18 1.49 -5.27
N LYS A 111 -12.14 0.80 -5.90
CA LYS A 111 -13.53 1.29 -5.99
C LYS A 111 -14.13 1.55 -4.60
N GLN A 112 -13.89 0.68 -3.64
CA GLN A 112 -14.38 0.88 -2.27
C GLN A 112 -13.72 2.07 -1.55
N PHE A 113 -12.58 2.55 -2.03
CA PHE A 113 -11.89 3.73 -1.49
C PHE A 113 -12.13 5.01 -2.32
N LEU A 114 -12.35 4.89 -3.63
CA LEU A 114 -12.71 5.98 -4.54
C LEU A 114 -14.11 6.54 -4.24
N PHE A 115 -15.05 5.72 -3.76
CA PHE A 115 -16.40 6.18 -3.38
C PHE A 115 -16.48 6.89 -2.01
N ILE A 116 -15.35 7.11 -1.32
CA ILE A 116 -15.30 7.81 -0.02
C ILE A 116 -14.60 9.18 -0.13
N SER A 117 -14.11 9.57 -1.31
CA SER A 117 -13.35 10.82 -1.47
C SER A 117 -14.09 11.73 -2.43
N PHE A 118 -14.95 12.60 -1.90
CA PHE A 118 -15.29 13.98 -2.31
C PHE A 118 -16.66 14.36 -1.68
N PRO A 119 -16.75 15.37 -0.78
CA PRO A 119 -17.89 16.28 -0.81
C PRO A 119 -17.87 17.12 -2.09
#